data_AF-A0A3M1ALY5-F1
#
_entry.id   AF-A0A3M1ALY5-F1
#
_cell.length_a   1.000
_cell.length_b   1.000
_cell.length_c   1.000
_cell.angle_alpha   90.00
_cell.angle_beta   90.00
_cell.angle_gamma   90.00
#
_symmetry.space_group_name_H-M   'P 1'
#
loop_
_entity.id
_entity.type
_entity.pdbx_description
1 polymer ?
#
loop_
_entity_poly.entity_id
_entity_poly.type
_entity_poly.pdbx_seq_one_letter_code
_entity_poly.pdbx_strand_id
1 'polypeptide(L)'
;KIGLQNYMRMDGLAFRVLPVRINRRLIDPAVIQKNLFEKYKYRNLNNPDVYFNDNIKALLGNYRSAFLALAQHYIAANQKDKGLEVLDRMSSVIPEEVIPPGDPNISILIGQLYRAAGRPEELKKRLDYVIHLASLSPSQKVQFLPWYSEMVGDPAAAESLAMEILKEEPTLAQAYGFLINQYRREKQYEKGVEVLQKWLAVDPNNSLAKSMMGQMESLMQKDSVAARDTTTKQ
;
A
#
# COMPACT_ATOMS: atom_id res chain seq x y z
N LYS A 1 -14.25 13.57 -29.71
CA LYS A 1 -14.73 12.57 -28.72
C LYS A 1 -16.25 12.68 -28.62
N ILE A 2 -17.00 11.57 -28.75
CA ILE A 2 -18.48 11.55 -28.91
C ILE A 2 -19.26 11.65 -27.57
N GLY A 3 -18.60 11.83 -26.42
CA GLY A 3 -19.28 12.11 -25.15
C GLY A 3 -19.96 10.90 -24.45
N LEU A 4 -19.80 9.69 -24.97
CA LEU A 4 -20.47 8.47 -24.47
C LEU A 4 -19.86 7.85 -23.21
N GLN A 5 -18.79 8.42 -22.66
CA GLN A 5 -18.06 7.84 -21.53
C GLN A 5 -18.91 7.62 -20.27
N ASN A 6 -19.99 8.37 -20.09
CA ASN A 6 -20.90 8.21 -18.95
C ASN A 6 -22.09 7.29 -19.28
N TYR A 7 -22.09 6.65 -20.44
CA TYR A 7 -23.09 5.68 -20.90
C TYR A 7 -22.46 4.32 -21.20
N MET A 8 -21.15 4.16 -20.95
CA MET A 8 -20.42 2.94 -21.22
C MET A 8 -20.00 2.28 -19.91
N ARG A 9 -20.50 1.07 -19.67
CA ARG A 9 -20.11 0.21 -18.56
C ARG A 9 -19.06 -0.79 -19.03
N MET A 10 -18.04 -1.07 -18.24
CA MET A 10 -17.04 -2.09 -18.54
C MET A 10 -17.48 -3.45 -17.98
N ASP A 11 -17.81 -4.40 -18.86
CA ASP A 11 -18.24 -5.77 -18.51
C ASP A 11 -17.05 -6.75 -18.65
N GLY A 12 -15.93 -6.43 -17.99
CA GLY A 12 -14.64 -7.11 -18.17
C GLY A 12 -13.79 -6.40 -19.22
N LEU A 13 -13.62 -6.99 -20.40
CA LEU A 13 -12.80 -6.42 -21.49
C LEU A 13 -13.61 -5.68 -22.56
N ALA A 14 -14.94 -5.67 -22.43
CA ALA A 14 -15.84 -5.05 -23.41
C ALA A 14 -16.66 -3.94 -22.76
N PHE A 15 -16.85 -2.84 -23.48
CA PHE A 15 -17.80 -1.82 -23.09
C PHE A 15 -19.21 -2.19 -23.56
N ARG A 16 -20.18 -2.07 -22.65
CA ARG A 16 -21.61 -2.10 -22.97
C ARG A 16 -22.14 -0.67 -22.95
N VAL A 17 -22.79 -0.26 -24.04
CA VAL A 17 -23.53 1.01 -24.10
C VAL A 17 -24.87 0.84 -23.40
N LEU A 18 -25.19 1.77 -22.51
CA LEU A 18 -26.44 1.82 -21.76
C LEU A 18 -27.23 3.07 -22.16
N PRO A 19 -28.58 2.99 -22.18
CA PRO A 19 -29.42 4.14 -22.52
C PRO A 19 -29.48 5.19 -21.41
N VAL A 20 -28.81 4.96 -20.28
CA VAL A 20 -28.83 5.83 -19.09
C VAL A 20 -27.42 6.26 -18.70
N ARG A 21 -27.30 7.44 -18.10
CA ARG A 21 -26.04 7.88 -17.50
C ARG A 21 -25.72 7.03 -16.29
N ILE A 22 -24.48 6.57 -16.20
CA ILE A 22 -24.00 5.75 -15.10
C ILE A 22 -22.81 6.40 -14.41
N ASN A 23 -22.65 6.08 -13.13
CA ASN A 23 -21.37 6.24 -12.46
C ASN A 23 -20.37 5.26 -13.11
N ARG A 24 -19.17 5.71 -13.46
CA ARG A 24 -18.13 4.87 -14.07
C ARG A 24 -17.69 3.69 -13.20
N ARG A 25 -17.96 3.74 -11.89
CA ARG A 25 -17.73 2.64 -10.94
C ARG A 25 -18.83 1.56 -10.98
N LEU A 26 -19.92 1.78 -11.70
CA LEU A 26 -20.97 0.79 -11.84
C LEU A 26 -20.42 -0.43 -12.58
N ILE A 27 -20.62 -1.60 -12.01
CA ILE A 27 -20.31 -2.89 -12.64
C ILE A 27 -21.55 -3.79 -12.67
N ASP A 28 -21.47 -4.85 -13.45
CA ASP A 28 -22.42 -5.97 -13.40
C ASP A 28 -21.70 -7.20 -12.87
N PRO A 29 -21.81 -7.49 -11.57
CA PRO A 29 -20.98 -8.51 -10.93
C PRO A 29 -21.23 -9.89 -11.54
N ALA A 30 -22.48 -10.22 -11.91
CA ALA A 30 -22.82 -11.51 -12.53
C ALA A 30 -22.20 -11.66 -13.92
N VAL A 31 -22.25 -10.61 -14.76
CA VAL A 31 -21.62 -10.65 -16.09
C VAL A 31 -20.10 -10.72 -15.98
N ILE A 32 -19.49 -9.92 -15.10
CA ILE A 32 -18.04 -9.93 -14.90
C ILE A 32 -17.59 -11.29 -14.35
N GLN A 33 -18.27 -11.84 -13.33
CA GLN A 33 -17.95 -13.15 -12.78
C GLN A 33 -18.03 -14.24 -13.86
N LYS A 34 -19.13 -14.30 -14.61
CA LYS A 34 -19.28 -15.26 -15.72
C LYS A 34 -18.14 -15.14 -16.74
N ASN A 35 -17.76 -13.92 -17.09
CA ASN A 35 -16.69 -13.69 -18.04
C ASN A 35 -15.34 -14.18 -17.49
N LEU A 36 -14.98 -13.80 -16.26
CA LEU A 36 -13.71 -14.15 -15.62
C LEU A 36 -13.58 -15.65 -15.28
N PHE A 37 -14.68 -16.31 -14.89
CA PHE A 37 -14.63 -17.69 -14.40
C PHE A 37 -14.90 -18.73 -15.51
N GLU A 38 -15.76 -18.42 -16.48
CA GLU A 38 -16.21 -19.42 -17.47
C GLU A 38 -15.69 -19.11 -18.88
N LYS A 39 -15.80 -17.86 -19.32
CA LYS A 39 -15.56 -17.50 -20.74
C LYS A 39 -14.10 -17.23 -21.06
N TYR A 40 -13.43 -16.39 -20.27
CA TYR A 40 -12.05 -16.01 -20.52
C TYR A 40 -11.10 -17.19 -20.31
N LYS A 41 -10.05 -17.24 -21.12
CA LYS A 41 -9.06 -18.33 -21.11
C LYS A 41 -7.69 -17.75 -20.78
N TYR A 42 -7.03 -18.33 -19.79
CA TYR A 42 -5.77 -17.86 -19.21
C TYR A 42 -4.62 -18.82 -19.54
N ARG A 43 -4.48 -19.19 -20.82
CA ARG A 43 -3.53 -20.23 -21.22
C ARG A 43 -2.08 -19.75 -21.02
N ASN A 44 -1.31 -20.51 -20.26
CA ASN A 44 0.11 -20.29 -19.97
C ASN A 44 0.46 -18.94 -19.31
N LEU A 45 -0.51 -18.18 -18.81
CA LEU A 45 -0.25 -16.91 -18.13
C LEU A 45 0.43 -17.08 -16.76
N ASN A 46 0.37 -18.29 -16.21
CA ASN A 46 1.05 -18.69 -14.99
C ASN A 46 2.35 -19.48 -15.24
N ASN A 47 2.80 -19.56 -16.50
CA ASN A 47 4.05 -20.25 -16.83
C ASN A 47 5.21 -19.23 -16.86
N PRO A 48 6.20 -19.31 -15.94
CA PRO A 48 7.34 -18.40 -15.91
C PRO A 48 8.27 -18.53 -17.14
N ASP A 49 8.21 -19.64 -17.88
CA ASP A 49 9.05 -19.88 -19.06
C ASP A 49 8.50 -19.17 -20.31
N VAL A 50 7.29 -18.61 -20.25
CA VAL A 50 6.68 -17.88 -21.36
C VAL A 50 7.08 -16.41 -21.32
N TYR A 51 7.66 -15.93 -22.41
CA TYR A 51 7.96 -14.51 -22.58
C TYR A 51 6.69 -13.69 -22.86
N PHE A 52 6.50 -12.62 -22.09
CA PHE A 52 5.45 -11.62 -22.30
C PHE A 52 6.08 -10.25 -22.59
N ASN A 53 5.77 -9.69 -23.76
CA ASN A 53 6.15 -8.31 -24.06
C ASN A 53 5.24 -7.30 -23.32
N ASP A 54 5.62 -6.03 -23.32
CA ASP A 54 4.92 -4.98 -22.57
C ASP A 54 3.49 -4.75 -23.05
N ASN A 55 3.21 -4.93 -24.36
CA ASN A 55 1.86 -4.83 -24.90
C ASN A 55 0.93 -5.91 -24.32
N ILE A 56 1.43 -7.15 -24.20
CA ILE A 56 0.67 -8.24 -23.59
C ILE A 56 0.45 -7.95 -22.10
N LYS A 57 1.50 -7.54 -21.36
CA LYS A 57 1.38 -7.17 -19.95
C LYS A 57 0.34 -6.04 -19.73
N ALA A 58 0.35 -5.03 -20.60
CA ALA A 58 -0.62 -3.93 -20.56
C ALA A 58 -2.06 -4.43 -20.80
N LEU A 59 -2.27 -5.30 -21.80
CA LEU A 59 -3.58 -5.91 -22.05
C LEU A 59 -4.07 -6.75 -20.87
N LEU A 60 -3.17 -7.48 -20.20
CA LEU A 60 -3.47 -8.25 -19.00
C LEU A 60 -3.82 -7.37 -17.79
N GLY A 61 -3.38 -6.11 -17.80
CA GLY A 61 -3.87 -5.09 -16.88
C GLY A 61 -5.40 -4.91 -16.92
N ASN A 62 -6.03 -5.06 -18.08
CA ASN A 62 -7.49 -4.98 -18.20
C ASN A 62 -8.19 -6.16 -17.51
N TYR A 63 -7.64 -7.36 -17.63
CA TYR A 63 -8.15 -8.55 -16.93
C TYR A 63 -8.02 -8.37 -15.42
N ARG A 64 -6.84 -7.95 -14.95
CA ARG A 64 -6.59 -7.67 -13.52
C ARG A 64 -7.57 -6.62 -13.00
N SER A 65 -7.79 -5.54 -13.74
CA SER A 65 -8.73 -4.48 -13.35
C SER A 65 -10.16 -5.00 -13.17
N ALA A 66 -10.62 -5.91 -14.05
CA ALA A 66 -11.93 -6.55 -13.92
C ALA A 66 -12.03 -7.45 -12.68
N PHE A 67 -10.98 -8.24 -12.37
CA PHE A 67 -10.91 -9.02 -11.14
C PHE A 67 -10.96 -8.12 -9.89
N LEU A 68 -10.15 -7.05 -9.85
CA LEU A 68 -10.11 -6.13 -8.72
C LEU A 68 -11.45 -5.43 -8.49
N ALA A 69 -12.11 -4.99 -9.56
CA ALA A 69 -13.42 -4.36 -9.46
C ALA A 69 -14.48 -5.34 -8.91
N LEU A 70 -14.46 -6.60 -9.36
CA LEU A 70 -15.38 -7.63 -8.86
C LEU A 70 -15.10 -7.99 -7.40
N ALA A 71 -13.82 -8.17 -7.02
CA ALA A 71 -13.43 -8.44 -5.64
C ALA A 71 -13.84 -7.30 -4.70
N GLN A 72 -13.56 -6.06 -5.09
CA GLN A 72 -13.95 -4.87 -4.33
C GLN A 72 -15.47 -4.79 -4.15
N HIS A 73 -16.25 -5.13 -5.18
CA HIS A 73 -17.71 -5.17 -5.08
C HIS A 73 -18.18 -6.17 -4.01
N TYR A 74 -17.68 -7.41 -4.04
CA TYR A 74 -18.07 -8.41 -3.04
C TYR A 74 -17.63 -8.03 -1.63
N ILE A 75 -16.41 -7.53 -1.46
CA ILE A 75 -15.89 -7.10 -0.15
C ILE A 75 -16.74 -5.95 0.40
N ALA A 76 -17.09 -4.96 -0.43
CA ALA A 76 -17.95 -3.83 -0.03
C ALA A 76 -19.38 -4.28 0.33
N ALA A 77 -19.87 -5.36 -0.28
CA ALA A 77 -21.15 -6.00 0.07
C ALA A 77 -21.05 -6.97 1.27
N ASN A 78 -19.93 -6.96 2.01
CA ASN A 78 -19.61 -7.86 3.12
C ASN A 78 -19.60 -9.36 2.74
N GLN A 79 -19.48 -9.68 1.44
CA GLN A 79 -19.35 -11.04 0.91
C GLN A 79 -17.86 -11.40 0.78
N LYS A 80 -17.15 -11.40 1.91
CA LYS A 80 -15.68 -11.53 1.93
C LYS A 80 -15.17 -12.82 1.29
N ASP A 81 -15.85 -13.94 1.49
CA ASP A 81 -15.45 -15.23 0.90
C ASP A 81 -15.44 -15.19 -0.63
N LYS A 82 -16.44 -14.55 -1.25
CA LYS A 82 -16.46 -14.35 -2.71
C LYS A 82 -15.37 -13.38 -3.16
N GLY A 83 -15.10 -12.36 -2.35
CA GLY A 83 -13.97 -11.46 -2.58
C GLY A 83 -12.64 -12.23 -2.64
N LEU A 84 -12.40 -13.11 -1.67
CA LEU A 84 -11.23 -13.99 -1.65
C LEU A 84 -11.20 -14.94 -2.84
N GLU A 85 -12.32 -15.57 -3.20
CA GLU A 85 -12.40 -16.45 -4.37
C GLU A 85 -11.97 -15.74 -5.66
N VAL A 86 -12.43 -14.50 -5.85
CA VAL A 86 -12.07 -13.68 -7.02
C VAL A 86 -10.59 -13.30 -7.02
N LEU A 87 -10.04 -12.89 -5.86
CA LEU A 87 -8.62 -12.55 -5.72
C LEU A 87 -7.73 -13.78 -5.93
N ASP A 88 -8.06 -14.91 -5.32
CA ASP A 88 -7.33 -16.18 -5.43
C ASP A 88 -7.34 -16.70 -6.87
N ARG A 89 -8.49 -16.60 -7.54
CA ARG A 89 -8.59 -16.91 -8.97
C ARG A 89 -7.65 -16.03 -9.79
N MET A 90 -7.67 -14.72 -9.56
CA MET A 90 -6.78 -13.78 -10.25
C MET A 90 -5.31 -14.13 -10.04
N SER A 91 -4.88 -14.35 -8.79
CA SER A 91 -3.49 -14.72 -8.46
C SER A 91 -3.10 -16.07 -9.03
N SER A 92 -4.03 -17.02 -9.17
CA SER A 92 -3.79 -18.30 -9.83
C SER A 92 -3.60 -18.17 -11.35
N VAL A 93 -4.41 -17.32 -12.01
CA VAL A 93 -4.42 -17.23 -13.48
C VAL A 93 -3.53 -16.14 -14.06
N ILE A 94 -3.20 -15.11 -13.28
CA ILE A 94 -2.31 -14.00 -13.64
C ILE A 94 -1.41 -13.70 -12.43
N PRO A 95 -0.53 -14.66 -12.03
CA PRO A 95 0.34 -14.51 -10.87
C PRO A 95 1.25 -13.30 -11.04
N GLU A 96 1.47 -12.56 -9.94
CA GLU A 96 2.27 -11.34 -9.94
C GLU A 96 3.75 -11.64 -10.18
N GLU A 97 4.21 -12.83 -9.84
CA GLU A 97 5.59 -13.29 -10.02
C GLU A 97 5.91 -13.57 -11.51
N VAL A 98 4.90 -13.97 -12.31
CA VAL A 98 5.05 -14.20 -13.75
C VAL A 98 4.69 -12.95 -14.55
N ILE A 99 3.63 -12.26 -14.13
CA ILE A 99 3.09 -11.08 -14.81
C ILE A 99 2.91 -9.96 -13.78
N PRO A 100 4.01 -9.28 -13.40
CA PRO A 100 3.98 -8.21 -12.42
C PRO A 100 3.03 -7.09 -12.86
N PRO A 101 2.29 -6.49 -11.92
CA PRO A 101 1.64 -5.22 -12.22
C PRO A 101 2.74 -4.16 -12.42
N GLY A 102 2.73 -3.48 -13.59
CA GLY A 102 3.76 -2.48 -13.90
C GLY A 102 3.80 -1.30 -12.93
N ASP A 103 2.72 -1.05 -12.19
CA ASP A 103 2.66 -0.10 -11.07
C ASP A 103 2.64 -0.87 -9.74
N PRO A 104 3.67 -0.70 -8.86
CA PRO A 104 3.73 -1.37 -7.57
C PRO A 104 2.55 -1.08 -6.64
N ASN A 105 1.86 0.06 -6.81
CA ASN A 105 0.67 0.38 -6.03
C ASN A 105 -0.48 -0.60 -6.28
N ILE A 106 -0.50 -1.26 -7.45
CA ILE A 106 -1.50 -2.28 -7.76
C ILE A 106 -1.24 -3.53 -6.92
N SER A 107 0.02 -3.94 -6.69
CA SER A 107 0.31 -5.02 -5.73
C SER A 107 -0.16 -4.62 -4.34
N ILE A 108 0.10 -3.40 -3.89
CA ILE A 108 -0.38 -2.96 -2.56
C ILE A 108 -1.91 -2.96 -2.49
N LEU A 109 -2.62 -2.53 -3.54
CA LEU A 109 -4.08 -2.61 -3.62
C LEU A 109 -4.58 -4.06 -3.51
N ILE A 110 -3.93 -5.01 -4.18
CA ILE A 110 -4.28 -6.43 -4.05
C ILE A 110 -4.15 -6.88 -2.59
N GLY A 111 -3.04 -6.53 -1.93
CA GLY A 111 -2.81 -6.81 -0.52
C GLY A 111 -3.87 -6.20 0.40
N GLN A 112 -4.28 -4.95 0.13
CA GLN A 112 -5.36 -4.28 0.88
C GLN A 112 -6.71 -4.99 0.72
N LEU A 113 -7.04 -5.44 -0.49
CA LEU A 113 -8.27 -6.17 -0.74
C LEU A 113 -8.26 -7.54 -0.02
N TYR A 114 -7.15 -8.26 -0.05
CA TYR A 114 -6.99 -9.48 0.74
C TYR A 114 -7.17 -9.23 2.24
N ARG A 115 -6.51 -8.20 2.78
CA ARG A 115 -6.68 -7.78 4.18
C ARG A 115 -8.13 -7.48 4.52
N ALA A 116 -8.81 -6.69 3.69
CA ALA A 116 -10.22 -6.33 3.89
C ALA A 116 -11.14 -7.56 3.85
N ALA A 117 -10.76 -8.58 3.07
CA ALA A 117 -11.46 -9.84 2.95
C ALA A 117 -11.07 -10.88 4.04
N GLY A 118 -10.16 -10.56 4.95
CA GLY A 118 -9.82 -11.40 6.11
C GLY A 118 -8.47 -12.12 6.04
N ARG A 119 -7.61 -11.80 5.07
CA ARG A 119 -6.24 -12.34 4.90
C ARG A 119 -5.18 -11.23 5.02
N PRO A 120 -4.92 -10.69 6.23
CA PRO A 120 -4.00 -9.56 6.43
C PRO A 120 -2.54 -9.84 6.06
N GLU A 121 -2.10 -11.10 6.14
CA GLU A 121 -0.75 -11.56 5.79
C GLU A 121 -0.37 -11.24 4.33
N GLU A 122 -1.35 -11.26 3.43
CA GLU A 122 -1.18 -10.98 2.00
C GLU A 122 -0.81 -9.52 1.71
N LEU A 123 -1.14 -8.59 2.61
CA LEU A 123 -0.67 -7.20 2.52
C LEU A 123 0.82 -7.12 2.84
N LYS A 124 1.26 -7.75 3.94
CA LYS A 124 2.67 -7.75 4.32
C LYS A 124 3.53 -8.38 3.23
N LYS A 125 3.12 -9.55 2.71
CA LYS A 125 3.81 -10.23 1.60
C LYS A 125 4.08 -9.28 0.41
N ARG A 126 3.09 -8.47 0.04
CA ARG A 126 3.21 -7.56 -1.11
C ARG A 126 3.97 -6.29 -0.79
N LEU A 127 3.88 -5.77 0.43
CA LEU A 127 4.77 -4.70 0.89
C LEU A 127 6.22 -5.16 0.84
N ASP A 128 6.52 -6.34 1.39
CA ASP A 128 7.86 -6.94 1.39
C ASP A 128 8.37 -7.09 -0.06
N TYR A 129 7.53 -7.55 -1.00
CA TYR A 129 7.91 -7.61 -2.41
C TYR A 129 8.18 -6.22 -3.02
N VAL A 130 7.25 -5.27 -2.83
CA VAL A 130 7.30 -3.95 -3.48
C VAL A 130 8.51 -3.15 -3.03
N ILE A 131 8.87 -3.15 -1.74
CA ILE A 131 9.99 -2.33 -1.24
C ILE A 131 11.36 -2.75 -1.78
N HIS A 132 11.50 -3.98 -2.25
CA HIS A 132 12.74 -4.51 -2.84
C HIS A 132 12.80 -4.34 -4.36
N LEU A 133 11.80 -3.72 -4.99
CA LEU A 133 11.83 -3.39 -6.41
C LEU A 133 12.90 -2.34 -6.67
N ALA A 134 13.88 -2.67 -7.52
CA ALA A 134 14.99 -1.77 -7.88
C ALA A 134 14.55 -0.44 -8.52
N SER A 135 13.31 -0.35 -8.99
CA SER A 135 12.73 0.85 -9.59
C SER A 135 12.28 1.89 -8.56
N LEU A 136 12.22 1.57 -7.26
CA LEU A 136 11.76 2.49 -6.23
C LEU A 136 12.91 3.29 -5.60
N SER A 137 12.80 4.62 -5.64
CA SER A 137 13.67 5.51 -4.88
C SER A 137 13.39 5.46 -3.37
N PRO A 138 14.34 5.86 -2.52
CA PRO A 138 14.10 6.03 -1.07
C PRO A 138 12.86 6.89 -0.77
N SER A 139 12.69 8.00 -1.49
CA SER A 139 11.51 8.87 -1.38
C SER A 139 10.20 8.18 -1.71
N GLN A 140 10.17 7.24 -2.67
CA GLN A 140 8.99 6.43 -2.97
C GLN A 140 8.78 5.35 -1.90
N LYS A 141 9.85 4.75 -1.36
CA LYS A 141 9.75 3.73 -0.30
C LYS A 141 9.09 4.31 0.97
N VAL A 142 9.32 5.59 1.28
CA VAL A 142 8.72 6.26 2.47
C VAL A 142 7.20 6.16 2.50
N GLN A 143 6.52 6.19 1.34
CA GLN A 143 5.06 6.10 1.29
C GLN A 143 4.53 4.78 1.88
N PHE A 144 5.41 3.77 2.04
CA PHE A 144 5.03 2.48 2.59
C PHE A 144 5.18 2.32 4.10
N LEU A 145 5.85 3.25 4.78
CA LEU A 145 6.03 3.21 6.23
C LEU A 145 4.70 3.15 7.00
N PRO A 146 3.66 3.96 6.66
CA PRO A 146 2.37 3.87 7.35
C PRO A 146 1.66 2.53 7.10
N TRP A 147 1.86 1.89 5.93
CA TRP A 147 1.25 0.59 5.68
C TRP A 147 1.82 -0.49 6.61
N TYR A 148 3.13 -0.48 6.88
CA TYR A 148 3.73 -1.38 7.87
C TYR A 148 3.23 -1.08 9.28
N SER A 149 3.32 0.18 9.73
CA SER A 149 2.98 0.53 11.11
C SER A 149 1.49 0.38 11.42
N GLU A 150 0.60 0.85 10.54
CA GLU A 150 -0.83 0.97 10.85
C GLU A 150 -1.65 -0.17 10.27
N MET A 151 -1.34 -0.61 9.04
CA MET A 151 -2.19 -1.57 8.33
C MET A 151 -1.77 -3.01 8.58
N VAL A 152 -0.45 -3.29 8.55
CA VAL A 152 0.12 -4.57 8.98
C VAL A 152 0.16 -4.67 10.50
N GLY A 153 0.34 -3.55 11.20
CA GLY A 153 0.48 -3.54 12.66
C GLY A 153 1.88 -3.90 13.13
N ASP A 154 2.90 -3.62 12.30
CA ASP A 154 4.31 -3.90 12.57
C ASP A 154 5.12 -2.58 12.58
N PRO A 155 5.06 -1.80 13.67
CA PRO A 155 5.80 -0.55 13.80
C PRO A 155 7.33 -0.75 13.81
N ALA A 156 7.81 -1.94 14.19
CA ALA A 156 9.22 -2.27 14.17
C ALA A 156 9.74 -2.44 12.74
N ALA A 157 8.98 -3.11 11.86
CA ALA A 157 9.29 -3.18 10.44
C ALA A 157 9.28 -1.79 9.78
N ALA A 158 8.35 -0.93 10.16
CA ALA A 158 8.31 0.45 9.69
C ALA A 158 9.55 1.24 10.16
N GLU A 159 9.96 1.12 11.43
CA GLU A 159 11.18 1.73 11.95
C GLU A 159 12.41 1.24 11.17
N SER A 160 12.54 -0.07 10.97
CA SER A 160 13.66 -0.67 10.21
C SER A 160 13.73 -0.14 8.78
N LEU A 161 12.60 -0.10 8.07
CA LEU A 161 12.54 0.43 6.69
C LEU A 161 12.89 1.93 6.65
N ALA A 162 12.40 2.72 7.61
CA ALA A 162 12.74 4.14 7.68
C ALA A 162 14.25 4.36 7.90
N MET A 163 14.87 3.54 8.74
CA MET A 163 16.32 3.58 8.98
C MET A 163 17.12 3.16 7.74
N GLU A 164 16.66 2.15 7.00
CA GLU A 164 17.27 1.75 5.72
C GLU A 164 17.21 2.87 4.69
N ILE A 165 16.03 3.49 4.54
CA ILE A 165 15.81 4.66 3.68
C ILE A 165 16.77 5.79 4.05
N LEU A 166 16.97 6.07 5.34
CA LEU A 166 17.88 7.12 5.81
C LEU A 166 19.37 6.78 5.63
N LYS A 167 19.74 5.50 5.51
CA LYS A 167 21.10 5.12 5.10
C LYS A 167 21.35 5.44 3.63
N GLU A 168 20.33 5.27 2.78
CA GLU A 168 20.40 5.59 1.35
C GLU A 168 20.29 7.11 1.10
N GLU A 169 19.39 7.80 1.79
CA GLU A 169 19.12 9.25 1.65
C GLU A 169 19.08 9.95 3.03
N PRO A 170 20.24 10.34 3.60
CA PRO A 170 20.36 10.83 4.98
C PRO A 170 19.67 12.16 5.28
N THR A 171 19.20 12.88 4.27
CA THR A 171 18.53 14.19 4.38
C THR A 171 17.03 14.11 4.09
N LEU A 172 16.48 12.90 3.88
CA LEU A 172 15.07 12.71 3.53
C LEU A 172 14.14 13.01 4.71
N ALA A 173 13.66 14.26 4.75
CA ALA A 173 12.85 14.79 5.85
C ALA A 173 11.59 13.96 6.15
N GLN A 174 10.98 13.34 5.15
CA GLN A 174 9.75 12.56 5.33
C GLN A 174 9.99 11.29 6.18
N ALA A 175 11.15 10.63 6.03
CA ALA A 175 11.49 9.45 6.82
C ALA A 175 11.75 9.81 8.30
N TYR A 176 12.45 10.92 8.56
CA TYR A 176 12.58 11.46 9.91
C TYR A 176 11.22 11.84 10.50
N GLY A 177 10.39 12.57 9.75
CA GLY A 177 9.05 12.96 10.20
C GLY A 177 8.19 11.75 10.59
N PHE A 178 8.29 10.64 9.86
CA PHE A 178 7.63 9.39 10.22
C PHE A 178 8.12 8.83 11.57
N LEU A 179 9.44 8.65 11.73
CA LEU A 179 10.05 8.12 12.96
C LEU A 179 9.72 8.98 14.19
N ILE A 180 9.84 10.30 14.06
CA ILE A 180 9.56 11.26 15.15
C ILE A 180 8.10 11.21 15.56
N ASN A 181 7.17 11.11 14.60
CA ASN A 181 5.76 10.93 14.92
C ASN A 181 5.50 9.59 15.61
N GLN A 182 6.15 8.51 15.19
CA GLN A 182 6.02 7.19 15.81
C GLN A 182 6.53 7.19 17.25
N TYR A 183 7.78 7.61 17.47
CA TYR A 183 8.37 7.69 18.81
C TYR A 183 7.59 8.60 19.75
N ARG A 184 7.07 9.72 19.24
CA ARG A 184 6.21 10.60 20.04
C ARG A 184 4.93 9.89 20.51
N ARG A 185 4.27 9.10 19.65
CA ARG A 185 3.06 8.34 20.03
C ARG A 185 3.38 7.26 21.07
N GLU A 186 4.54 6.62 20.94
CA GLU A 186 5.01 5.56 21.83
C GLU A 186 5.75 6.07 23.08
N LYS A 187 5.85 7.40 23.24
CA LYS A 187 6.59 8.08 24.32
C LYS A 187 8.08 7.70 24.38
N GLN A 188 8.67 7.25 23.27
CA GLN A 188 10.09 6.93 23.13
C GLN A 188 10.90 8.19 22.80
N TYR A 189 10.84 9.19 23.67
CA TYR A 189 11.37 10.52 23.39
C TYR A 189 12.89 10.53 23.18
N GLU A 190 13.61 9.67 23.90
CA GLU A 190 15.07 9.52 23.81
C GLU A 190 15.50 9.07 22.41
N LYS A 191 14.80 8.07 21.84
CA LYS A 191 15.05 7.63 20.45
C LYS A 191 14.77 8.76 19.46
N GLY A 192 13.72 9.56 19.70
CA GLY A 192 13.39 10.72 18.90
C GLY A 192 14.52 11.76 18.87
N VAL A 193 15.07 12.08 20.04
CA VAL A 193 16.23 12.98 20.17
C VAL A 193 17.44 12.41 19.44
N GLU A 194 17.77 11.12 19.62
CA GLU A 194 18.92 10.49 18.95
C GLU A 194 18.81 10.58 17.42
N VAL A 195 17.63 10.30 16.87
CA VAL A 195 17.38 10.39 15.43
C VAL A 195 17.49 11.83 14.92
N LEU A 196 17.02 12.81 15.68
CA LEU A 196 17.15 14.22 15.31
C LEU A 196 18.60 14.72 15.40
N GLN A 197 19.38 14.22 16.35
CA GLN A 197 20.82 14.51 16.43
C GLN A 197 21.55 14.00 15.19
N LYS A 198 21.23 12.80 14.73
CA LYS A 198 21.77 12.25 13.47
C LYS A 198 21.39 13.11 12.28
N TRP A 199 20.15 13.59 12.20
CA TRP A 199 19.72 14.50 11.13
C TRP A 199 20.52 15.82 11.15
N LEU A 200 20.63 16.44 12.32
CA LEU A 200 21.37 17.70 12.48
C LEU A 200 22.90 17.54 12.28
N ALA A 201 23.44 16.33 12.46
CA ALA A 201 24.84 16.08 12.13
C ALA A 201 25.10 16.12 10.62
N VAL A 202 24.12 15.71 9.81
CA VAL A 202 24.20 15.74 8.34
C VAL A 202 23.77 17.10 7.78
N ASP A 203 22.76 17.74 8.37
CA ASP A 203 22.26 19.06 7.99
C ASP A 203 22.11 19.98 9.22
N PRO A 204 23.21 20.61 9.68
CA PRO A 204 23.23 21.42 10.91
C PRO A 204 22.33 22.65 10.87
N ASN A 205 21.92 23.09 9.68
CA ASN A 205 21.08 24.27 9.49
C ASN A 205 19.61 23.93 9.22
N ASN A 206 19.23 22.65 9.30
CA ASN A 206 17.87 22.21 9.10
C ASN A 206 16.91 22.78 10.17
N SER A 207 16.14 23.80 9.79
CA SER A 207 15.17 24.44 10.70
C SER A 207 14.09 23.48 11.18
N LEU A 208 13.69 22.50 10.35
CA LEU A 208 12.67 21.52 10.72
C LEU A 208 13.18 20.57 11.80
N ALA A 209 14.40 20.04 11.63
CA ALA A 209 15.02 19.16 12.62
C ALA A 209 15.25 19.88 13.96
N LYS A 210 15.71 21.15 13.95
CA LYS A 210 15.85 21.97 15.17
C LYS A 210 14.52 22.16 15.90
N SER A 211 13.45 22.46 15.15
CA SER A 211 12.10 22.62 15.70
C SER A 211 11.58 21.32 16.30
N MET A 212 11.74 20.20 15.60
CA MET A 212 11.35 18.88 16.10
C MET A 212 12.14 18.48 17.35
N MET A 213 13.43 18.85 17.43
CA MET A 213 14.28 18.58 18.60
C MET A 213 13.73 19.26 19.85
N GLY A 214 13.49 20.57 19.79
CA GLY A 214 12.95 21.30 20.94
C GLY A 214 11.58 20.79 21.38
N GLN A 215 10.73 20.36 20.42
CA GLN A 215 9.45 19.71 20.74
C GLN A 215 9.66 18.38 21.48
N MET A 216 10.59 17.56 21.02
CA MET A 216 10.88 16.26 21.62
C MET A 216 11.45 16.39 23.04
N GLU A 217 12.41 17.29 23.24
CA GLU A 217 13.00 17.58 24.56
C GLU A 217 11.96 18.13 25.55
N SER A 218 11.05 19.00 25.10
CA SER A 218 9.96 19.51 25.93
C SER A 218 9.01 18.40 26.38
N LEU A 219 8.68 17.46 25.49
CA LEU A 219 7.83 16.31 25.84
C LEU A 219 8.52 15.40 26.85
N MET A 220 9.81 15.11 26.65
CA MET A 220 10.62 14.31 27.57
C MET A 220 10.67 14.92 28.97
N GLN A 221 10.88 16.23 29.08
CA GLN A 221 10.87 16.92 30.38
C GLN A 221 9.50 16.84 31.05
N LYS A 222 8.41 17.12 30.33
CA LYS A 222 7.04 17.06 30.87
C LYS A 222 6.68 15.68 31.41
N ASP A 223 6.99 14.63 30.68
CA ASP A 223 6.71 13.25 31.12
C ASP A 223 7.56 12.87 32.34
N SER A 224 8.82 13.34 32.41
CA SER A 224 9.68 13.12 33.58
C SER A 224 9.17 13.79 34.85
N VAL A 225 8.58 14.98 34.74
CA VAL A 225 7.97 15.72 35.87
C VAL A 225 6.69 15.02 36.31
N ALA A 226 5.83 14.65 35.36
CA ALA A 226 4.59 13.94 35.66
C ALA A 226 4.84 12.60 36.38
N ALA A 227 5.90 11.88 36.01
CA ALA A 227 6.30 10.63 36.65
C ALA A 227 6.84 10.81 38.09
N ARG A 228 7.32 12.01 38.47
CA ARG A 228 7.78 12.29 39.84
C ARG A 228 6.61 12.69 40.75
N ASP A 229 5.64 13.43 40.22
CA ASP A 229 4.46 13.88 40.97
C ASP A 229 3.52 12.73 41.34
N THR A 230 3.49 11.65 40.56
CA THR A 230 2.71 10.44 40.87
C THR A 230 3.34 9.61 41.99
N THR A 231 4.66 9.52 42.08
CA THR A 231 5.38 8.76 43.11
C THR A 231 5.40 9.44 44.47
N THR A 232 5.16 10.76 44.53
CA THR A 232 5.15 11.55 45.79
C THR A 232 3.76 11.58 46.45
N LYS A 233 2.72 11.02 45.80
CA LYS A 233 1.33 10.98 46.27
C LYS A 233 0.85 9.58 46.71
N GLN A 234 1.75 8.61 46.83
CA GLN A 234 1.50 7.30 47.47
C GLN A 234 2.25 7.23 48.80
#